data_AF-A0A1M7R1I1-F1
#
_entry.id   AF-A0A1M7R1I1-F1
#
_cell.length_a   1.000
_cell.length_b   1.000
_cell.length_c   1.000
_cell.angle_alpha   90.00
_cell.angle_beta   90.00
_cell.angle_gamma   90.00
#
_symmetry.space_group_name_H-M   'P 1'
#
loop_
_entity.id
_entity.type
_entity.pdbx_description
1 polymer ?
#
loop_
_entity_poly.entity_id
_entity_poly.type
_entity_poly.pdbx_seq_one_letter_code
_entity_poly.pdbx_strand_id
1 'polypeptide(L)'
;MRTAILLCSWIVSGTCAAEMVSACDVGAKSRQRVEIIREARLASTYVYYLRQGRQRVPFFETAEQSRGESVLVQCVGKSQRVLIVSGEFTANALQGFVVSYPSIGAGLKRLDFAEKSRPIWLYLSASQVMVVSATFGYGETDAKYVLYRHVVGLEDQTEAVNELPPLAGFERVKLSTAVK
;
A
#
# COMPACT_ATOMS: atom_id res chain seq x y z
N MET A 1 27.32 -31.11 -53.21
CA MET A 1 26.24 -31.23 -52.22
C MET A 1 26.80 -30.88 -50.85
N ARG A 2 26.45 -29.72 -50.29
CA ARG A 2 26.78 -29.33 -48.91
C ARG A 2 25.51 -28.73 -48.31
N THR A 3 24.85 -29.51 -47.47
CA THR A 3 23.60 -29.13 -46.80
C THR A 3 23.97 -28.34 -45.55
N ALA A 4 23.72 -27.03 -45.56
CA ALA A 4 23.86 -26.18 -44.38
C ALA A 4 22.54 -26.24 -43.58
N ILE A 5 22.58 -26.86 -42.41
CA ILE A 5 21.46 -26.88 -41.46
C ILE A 5 21.57 -25.60 -40.63
N LEU A 6 20.73 -24.60 -40.96
CA LEU A 6 20.53 -23.43 -40.12
C LEU A 6 19.64 -23.82 -38.93
N LEU A 7 20.25 -23.99 -37.76
CA LEU A 7 19.52 -24.03 -36.49
C LEU A 7 19.03 -22.61 -36.15
N CYS A 8 17.74 -22.38 -36.33
CA CYS A 8 17.06 -21.19 -35.83
C CYS A 8 16.86 -21.36 -34.32
N SER A 9 17.73 -20.80 -33.50
CA SER A 9 17.52 -20.70 -32.05
C SER A 9 16.43 -19.66 -31.78
N TRP A 10 15.24 -20.14 -31.43
CA TRP A 10 14.15 -19.30 -30.94
C TRP A 10 14.52 -18.78 -29.54
N ILE A 11 14.98 -17.54 -29.46
CA ILE A 11 15.09 -16.83 -28.19
C ILE A 11 13.65 -16.51 -27.77
N VAL A 12 13.11 -17.30 -26.83
CA VAL A 12 11.86 -16.97 -26.15
C VAL A 12 12.16 -15.79 -25.24
N SER A 13 11.96 -14.56 -25.73
CA SER A 13 11.92 -13.38 -24.89
C SER A 13 10.69 -13.50 -24.00
N GLY A 14 10.88 -14.04 -22.79
CA GLY A 14 9.89 -13.98 -21.74
C GLY A 14 9.63 -12.51 -21.43
N THR A 15 8.56 -11.95 -21.98
CA THR A 15 8.05 -10.66 -21.52
C THR A 15 7.65 -10.85 -20.07
N CYS A 16 8.44 -10.31 -19.13
CA CYS A 16 8.02 -10.12 -17.74
C CYS A 16 6.83 -9.15 -17.75
N ALA A 17 5.65 -9.68 -18.03
CA ALA A 17 4.43 -8.91 -18.04
C ALA A 17 4.12 -8.51 -16.60
N ALA A 18 3.99 -7.20 -16.36
CA ALA A 18 3.52 -6.70 -15.07
C ALA A 18 2.06 -7.12 -14.88
N GLU A 19 1.77 -7.77 -13.77
CA GLU A 19 0.42 -8.22 -13.40
C GLU A 19 -0.28 -7.13 -12.59
N MET A 20 -1.56 -6.88 -12.89
CA MET A 20 -2.40 -6.04 -12.04
C MET A 20 -2.90 -6.83 -10.83
N VAL A 21 -2.56 -6.37 -9.64
CA VAL A 21 -2.95 -6.99 -8.36
C VAL A 21 -4.29 -6.43 -7.87
N SER A 22 -4.47 -5.12 -7.99
CA SER A 22 -5.69 -4.45 -7.52
C SER A 22 -5.85 -3.08 -8.18
N ALA A 23 -7.07 -2.55 -8.13
CA ALA A 23 -7.37 -1.19 -8.52
C ALA A 23 -8.37 -0.58 -7.53
N CYS A 24 -8.21 0.71 -7.24
CA CYS A 24 -9.03 1.44 -6.29
C CYS A 24 -9.31 2.85 -6.81
N ASP A 25 -10.60 3.17 -6.95
CA ASP A 25 -11.05 4.53 -7.20
C ASP A 25 -11.06 5.27 -5.85
N VAL A 26 -9.97 5.96 -5.51
CA VAL A 26 -9.80 6.71 -4.24
C VAL A 26 -10.45 8.09 -4.27
N GLY A 27 -11.08 8.45 -5.39
CA GLY A 27 -11.91 9.63 -5.57
C GLY A 27 -12.91 9.45 -6.71
N ALA A 28 -13.79 10.43 -6.92
CA ALA A 28 -14.89 10.35 -7.88
C ALA A 28 -14.48 10.45 -9.37
N LYS A 29 -13.31 11.01 -9.68
CA LYS A 29 -12.85 11.23 -11.06
C LYS A 29 -11.96 10.08 -11.52
N SER A 30 -11.99 9.72 -12.80
CA SER A 30 -11.14 8.67 -13.38
C SER A 30 -9.65 8.85 -13.12
N ARG A 31 -9.16 10.10 -13.09
CA ARG A 31 -7.78 10.46 -12.72
C ARG A 31 -7.42 10.17 -11.25
N GLN A 32 -8.38 9.77 -10.43
CA GLN A 32 -8.24 9.44 -9.01
C GLN A 32 -8.34 7.92 -8.80
N ARG A 33 -8.20 7.13 -9.87
CA ARG A 33 -7.98 5.71 -9.81
C ARG A 33 -6.49 5.41 -9.61
N VAL A 34 -6.19 4.57 -8.65
CA VAL A 34 -4.86 4.01 -8.42
C VAL A 34 -4.88 2.50 -8.60
N GLU A 35 -3.78 1.98 -9.12
CA GLU A 35 -3.62 0.56 -9.42
C GLU A 35 -2.36 0.04 -8.77
N ILE A 36 -2.45 -1.17 -8.23
CA ILE A 36 -1.29 -1.92 -7.79
C ILE A 36 -0.92 -2.89 -8.89
N ILE A 37 0.33 -2.81 -9.33
CA ILE A 37 0.92 -3.76 -10.25
C ILE A 37 2.16 -4.38 -9.62
N ARG A 38 2.45 -5.63 -10.00
CA ARG A 38 3.67 -6.33 -9.61
C ARG A 38 4.38 -6.89 -10.83
N GLU A 39 5.69 -6.97 -10.76
CA GLU A 39 6.49 -7.62 -11.80
C GLU A 39 6.45 -9.15 -11.68
N ALA A 40 7.16 -9.83 -12.58
CA ALA A 40 7.32 -11.28 -12.49
C ALA A 40 7.94 -11.68 -11.14
N ARG A 41 7.57 -12.86 -10.67
CA ARG A 41 8.01 -13.40 -9.38
C ARG A 41 9.53 -13.60 -9.37
N LEU A 42 10.19 -13.11 -8.32
CA LEU A 42 11.61 -13.32 -8.04
C LEU A 42 11.73 -14.13 -6.74
N ALA A 43 12.00 -15.43 -6.88
CA ALA A 43 11.92 -16.41 -5.79
C ALA A 43 10.54 -16.40 -5.09
N SER A 44 10.44 -16.06 -3.80
CA SER A 44 9.16 -15.93 -3.08
C SER A 44 8.51 -14.56 -3.24
N THR A 45 9.24 -13.56 -3.72
CA THR A 45 8.87 -12.14 -3.69
C THR A 45 8.44 -11.57 -5.04
N TYR A 46 7.86 -10.38 -5.02
CA TYR A 46 7.58 -9.57 -6.21
C TYR A 46 8.04 -8.13 -5.99
N VAL A 47 8.33 -7.41 -7.08
CA VAL A 47 8.53 -5.95 -7.02
C VAL A 47 7.20 -5.25 -7.30
N TYR A 48 6.76 -4.42 -6.36
CA TYR A 48 5.46 -3.76 -6.40
C TYR A 48 5.54 -2.29 -6.78
N TYR A 49 4.53 -1.83 -7.51
CA TYR A 49 4.44 -0.46 -8.00
C TYR A 49 3.02 0.07 -7.84
N LEU A 50 2.94 1.36 -7.51
CA LEU A 50 1.72 2.15 -7.58
C LEU A 50 1.65 2.79 -8.97
N ARG A 51 0.51 2.63 -9.64
CA ARG A 51 0.25 3.24 -10.95
C ARG A 51 -0.94 4.18 -10.87
N GLN A 52 -0.79 5.37 -11.42
CA GLN A 52 -1.85 6.36 -11.61
C GLN A 52 -1.78 6.90 -13.05
N GLY A 53 -2.76 6.53 -13.88
CA GLY A 53 -2.71 6.81 -15.31
C GLY A 53 -1.46 6.19 -15.95
N ARG A 54 -0.59 7.02 -16.54
CA ARG A 54 0.68 6.57 -17.16
C ARG A 54 1.86 6.57 -16.19
N GLN A 55 1.72 7.21 -15.03
CA GLN A 55 2.80 7.28 -14.05
C GLN A 55 2.83 5.99 -13.24
N ARG A 56 4.02 5.37 -13.17
CA ARG A 56 4.30 4.18 -12.38
C ARG A 56 5.46 4.50 -11.46
N VAL A 57 5.27 4.31 -10.16
CA VAL A 57 6.32 4.50 -9.14
C VAL A 57 6.46 3.24 -8.30
N PRO A 58 7.69 2.87 -7.89
CA PRO A 58 7.87 1.83 -6.89
C PRO A 58 7.08 2.17 -5.61
N PHE A 59 6.69 1.14 -4.83
CA PHE A 59 6.00 1.35 -3.56
C PHE A 59 6.79 2.22 -2.59
N PHE A 60 8.11 2.05 -2.56
CA PHE A 60 9.06 2.82 -1.77
C PHE A 60 10.09 3.47 -2.69
N GLU A 61 11.13 4.11 -2.15
CA GLU A 61 12.04 4.97 -2.92
C GLU A 61 12.68 4.25 -4.11
N THR A 62 12.96 2.95 -3.95
CA THR A 62 13.57 2.13 -4.99
C THR A 62 12.76 0.87 -5.29
N ALA A 63 13.02 0.28 -6.46
CA ALA A 63 12.48 -1.03 -6.83
C ALA A 63 12.95 -2.13 -5.86
N GLU A 64 14.17 -2.04 -5.35
CA GLU A 64 14.69 -2.99 -4.38
C GLU A 64 13.92 -2.92 -3.07
N GLN A 65 13.71 -1.72 -2.52
CA GLN A 65 12.91 -1.52 -1.30
C GLN A 65 11.44 -1.94 -1.50
N SER A 66 10.95 -1.90 -2.74
CA SER A 66 9.59 -2.31 -3.11
C SER A 66 9.46 -3.81 -3.40
N ARG A 67 10.55 -4.57 -3.26
CA ARG A 67 10.51 -6.03 -3.32
C ARG A 67 9.98 -6.57 -2.01
N GLY A 68 8.91 -7.37 -2.08
CA GLY A 68 8.28 -7.89 -0.88
C GLY A 68 7.46 -9.15 -1.09
N GLU A 69 6.98 -9.68 0.02
CA GLU A 69 6.06 -10.81 0.09
C GLU A 69 4.96 -10.54 1.12
N SER A 70 3.99 -11.45 1.20
CA SER A 70 2.84 -11.32 2.11
C SER A 70 2.11 -9.97 1.96
N VAL A 71 2.06 -9.42 0.74
CA VAL A 71 1.46 -8.11 0.47
C VAL A 71 -0.06 -8.23 0.43
N LEU A 72 -0.72 -7.47 1.30
CA LEU A 72 -2.16 -7.31 1.37
C LEU A 72 -2.55 -5.92 0.88
N VAL A 73 -3.43 -5.90 -0.11
CA VAL A 73 -3.98 -4.68 -0.72
C VAL A 73 -5.48 -4.65 -0.48
N GLN A 74 -5.98 -3.55 0.07
CA GLN A 74 -7.41 -3.38 0.34
C GLN A 74 -7.88 -2.02 -0.13
N CYS A 75 -8.94 -1.98 -0.93
CA CYS A 75 -9.66 -0.77 -1.28
C CYS A 75 -10.91 -0.67 -0.40
N VAL A 76 -10.94 0.29 0.51
CA VAL A 76 -11.93 0.34 1.60
C VAL A 76 -12.47 1.76 1.82
N GLY A 77 -13.49 1.88 2.67
CA GLY A 77 -14.18 3.14 2.96
C GLY A 77 -15.40 3.36 2.07
N LYS A 78 -16.43 3.98 2.63
CA LYS A 78 -17.72 4.28 1.99
C LYS A 78 -17.83 5.76 1.64
N SER A 79 -17.61 6.62 2.64
CA SER A 79 -17.67 8.08 2.53
C SER A 79 -16.43 8.66 1.87
N GLN A 80 -15.27 8.09 2.17
CA GLN A 80 -13.99 8.37 1.54
C GLN A 80 -13.32 7.05 1.22
N ARG A 81 -13.10 6.77 -0.06
CA ARG A 81 -12.41 5.56 -0.49
C ARG A 81 -10.91 5.75 -0.38
N VAL A 82 -10.25 4.76 0.18
CA VAL A 82 -8.79 4.73 0.31
C VAL A 82 -8.26 3.37 -0.11
N LEU A 83 -7.02 3.37 -0.59
CA LEU A 83 -6.26 2.16 -0.81
C LEU A 83 -5.26 2.00 0.32
N ILE A 84 -5.28 0.87 1.02
CA ILE A 84 -4.23 0.52 1.98
C ILE A 84 -3.44 -0.68 1.47
N VAL A 85 -2.13 -0.58 1.61
CA VAL A 85 -1.15 -1.62 1.33
C VAL A 85 -0.41 -1.94 2.62
N SER A 86 -0.19 -3.22 2.88
CA SER A 86 0.70 -3.68 3.95
C SER A 86 1.41 -4.96 3.54
N GLY A 87 2.67 -5.13 3.90
CA GLY A 87 3.43 -6.32 3.52
C GLY A 87 4.80 -6.39 4.18
N GLU A 88 5.49 -7.48 3.90
CA GLU A 88 6.89 -7.66 4.30
C GLU A 88 7.77 -7.22 3.13
N PHE A 89 8.58 -6.20 3.36
CA PHE A 89 9.50 -5.63 2.38
C PHE A 89 10.92 -5.73 2.91
N THR A 90 11.87 -4.95 2.37
CA THR A 90 13.29 -5.06 2.74
C THR A 90 13.63 -4.64 4.17
N ALA A 91 12.66 -4.10 4.93
CA ALA A 91 12.84 -3.77 6.34
C ALA A 91 12.37 -4.91 7.24
N ASN A 92 13.03 -5.11 8.38
CA ASN A 92 12.67 -6.09 9.43
C ASN A 92 11.36 -5.76 10.19
N ALA A 93 10.39 -5.17 9.49
CA ALA A 93 9.10 -4.74 9.99
C ALA A 93 8.07 -4.85 8.85
N LEU A 94 6.80 -4.97 9.24
CA LEU A 94 5.70 -4.89 8.31
C LEU A 94 5.52 -3.42 7.92
N GLN A 95 5.66 -3.14 6.64
CA GLN A 95 5.56 -1.78 6.11
C GLN A 95 4.34 -1.64 5.22
N GLY A 96 3.90 -0.40 5.07
CA GLY A 96 2.76 -0.12 4.24
C GLY A 96 2.48 1.35 4.12
N PHE A 97 1.38 1.62 3.42
CA PHE A 97 0.93 2.98 3.20
C PHE A 97 -0.56 3.01 2.92
N VAL A 98 -1.17 4.16 3.17
CA VAL A 98 -2.52 4.50 2.73
C VAL A 98 -2.46 5.57 1.66
N VAL A 99 -3.12 5.33 0.54
CA VAL A 99 -3.38 6.32 -0.49
C VAL A 99 -4.82 6.81 -0.37
N SER A 100 -4.98 8.12 -0.33
CA SER A 100 -6.29 8.78 -0.29
C SER A 100 -6.35 9.96 -1.26
N TYR A 101 -7.56 10.39 -1.60
CA TYR A 101 -7.80 11.66 -2.26
C TYR A 101 -8.78 12.48 -1.39
N PRO A 102 -8.26 13.31 -0.48
CA PRO A 102 -9.12 14.14 0.39
C PRO A 102 -10.05 15.04 -0.43
N SER A 103 -11.25 15.32 0.08
CA SER A 103 -12.18 16.24 -0.58
C SER A 103 -11.75 17.69 -0.44
N ILE A 104 -10.94 17.98 0.58
CA ILE A 104 -10.33 19.29 0.85
C ILE A 104 -8.82 19.15 0.57
N GLY A 105 -8.28 20.02 -0.28
CA GLY A 105 -6.87 19.98 -0.70
C GLY A 105 -6.68 19.42 -2.12
N ALA A 106 -5.49 19.69 -2.68
CA ALA A 106 -5.17 19.28 -4.04
C ALA A 106 -4.32 17.99 -4.05
N GLY A 107 -4.84 16.98 -4.75
CA GLY A 107 -4.05 15.81 -5.16
C GLY A 107 -4.18 14.57 -4.29
N LEU A 108 -3.49 13.53 -4.74
CA LEU A 108 -3.34 12.26 -4.05
C LEU A 108 -2.48 12.46 -2.80
N LYS A 109 -2.89 11.89 -1.67
CA LYS A 109 -2.13 11.89 -0.42
C LYS A 109 -1.70 10.47 -0.07
N ARG A 110 -0.53 10.37 0.54
CA ARG A 110 0.06 9.13 1.00
C ARG A 110 0.45 9.30 2.47
N LEU A 111 0.12 8.30 3.28
CA LEU A 111 0.56 8.18 4.67
C LEU A 111 1.27 6.83 4.81
N ASP A 112 2.57 6.86 5.10
CA ASP A 112 3.41 5.68 5.29
C ASP A 112 3.38 5.21 6.76
N PHE A 113 3.55 3.91 6.97
CA PHE A 113 3.66 3.32 8.31
C PHE A 113 4.56 2.09 8.32
N ALA A 114 5.16 1.78 9.48
CA ALA A 114 6.01 0.61 9.66
C ALA A 114 5.84 0.05 11.08
N GLU A 115 5.28 -1.15 11.21
CA GLU A 115 4.91 -1.73 12.51
C GLU A 115 5.25 -3.22 12.61
N LYS A 116 5.21 -3.76 13.84
CA LYS A 116 5.37 -5.21 14.06
C LYS A 116 4.12 -6.02 13.73
N SER A 117 2.98 -5.36 13.59
CA SER A 117 1.70 -5.99 13.27
C SER A 117 0.98 -5.23 12.14
N ARG A 118 0.03 -5.92 11.48
CA ARG A 118 -0.81 -5.25 10.47
C ARG A 118 -1.73 -4.24 11.13
N PRO A 119 -2.02 -3.11 10.45
CA PRO A 119 -3.09 -2.23 10.86
C PRO A 119 -4.41 -2.96 10.98
N ILE A 120 -5.17 -2.62 12.03
CA ILE A 120 -6.46 -3.24 12.35
C ILE A 120 -7.64 -2.31 12.07
N TRP A 121 -7.40 -1.00 12.09
CA TRP A 121 -8.44 0.01 11.84
C TRP A 121 -7.92 1.14 10.96
N LEU A 122 -8.84 1.67 10.14
CA LEU A 122 -8.73 3.01 9.57
C LEU A 122 -9.82 3.89 10.13
N TYR A 123 -9.50 5.16 10.30
CA TYR A 123 -10.46 6.23 10.58
C TYR A 123 -10.35 7.26 9.46
N LEU A 124 -11.46 7.52 8.79
CA LEU A 124 -11.52 8.31 7.57
C LEU A 124 -12.48 9.48 7.75
N SER A 125 -12.02 10.68 7.38
CA SER A 125 -12.84 11.87 7.24
C SER A 125 -12.37 12.69 6.03
N ALA A 126 -13.14 13.69 5.63
CA ALA A 126 -12.90 14.54 4.47
C ALA A 126 -11.50 15.17 4.38
N SER A 127 -10.85 15.40 5.53
CA SER A 127 -9.54 16.06 5.63
C SER A 127 -8.50 15.24 6.41
N GLN A 128 -8.86 14.04 6.89
CA GLN A 128 -7.99 13.29 7.77
C GLN A 128 -8.08 11.78 7.55
N VAL A 129 -6.93 11.12 7.56
CA VAL A 129 -6.79 9.67 7.58
C VAL A 129 -5.97 9.28 8.79
N MET A 130 -6.42 8.24 9.48
CA MET A 130 -5.68 7.64 10.59
C MET A 130 -5.58 6.12 10.41
N VAL A 131 -4.39 5.60 10.63
CA VAL A 131 -4.07 4.16 10.62
C VAL A 131 -3.78 3.74 12.05
N VAL A 132 -4.45 2.69 12.51
CA VAL A 132 -4.24 2.14 13.85
C VAL A 132 -3.70 0.73 13.74
N SER A 133 -2.53 0.52 14.33
CA SER A 133 -1.93 -0.80 14.55
C SER A 133 -1.96 -1.14 16.03
N ALA A 134 -2.30 -2.37 16.37
CA ALA A 134 -2.18 -2.85 17.75
C ALA A 134 -0.74 -3.29 18.01
N THR A 135 -0.16 -2.86 19.12
CA THR A 135 1.22 -3.24 19.48
C THR A 135 1.30 -4.70 19.88
N PHE A 136 0.26 -5.23 20.53
CA PHE A 136 0.25 -6.55 21.16
C PHE A 136 1.43 -6.76 22.13
N GLY A 137 1.96 -5.68 22.70
CA GLY A 137 3.17 -5.71 23.54
C GLY A 137 4.48 -5.85 22.76
N TYR A 138 4.45 -5.74 21.43
CA TYR A 138 5.63 -5.63 20.57
C TYR A 138 5.91 -4.17 20.19
N GLY A 139 7.18 -3.84 19.97
CA GLY A 139 7.61 -2.52 19.48
C GLY A 139 8.43 -1.74 20.52
N GLU A 140 8.53 -0.42 20.32
CA GLU A 140 9.32 0.49 21.17
C GLU A 140 8.47 1.19 22.24
N THR A 141 7.21 0.77 22.43
CA THR A 141 6.24 1.40 23.34
C THR A 141 5.41 0.37 24.10
N ASP A 142 5.05 0.71 25.34
CA ASP A 142 4.12 -0.07 26.18
C ASP A 142 2.65 0.27 25.91
N ALA A 143 2.38 1.21 25.01
CA ALA A 143 1.02 1.57 24.63
C ALA A 143 0.32 0.42 23.89
N LYS A 144 -1.02 0.36 23.95
CA LYS A 144 -1.81 -0.69 23.26
C LYS A 144 -1.84 -0.54 21.74
N TYR A 145 -1.70 0.69 21.24
CA TYR A 145 -1.79 1.00 19.81
C TYR A 145 -0.74 2.01 19.40
N VAL A 146 -0.35 1.96 18.13
CA VAL A 146 0.32 3.06 17.42
C VAL A 146 -0.64 3.62 16.38
N LEU A 147 -0.75 4.94 16.38
CA LEU A 147 -1.62 5.74 15.53
C LEU A 147 -0.75 6.57 14.58
N TYR A 148 -0.92 6.35 13.28
CA TYR A 148 -0.39 7.24 12.24
C TYR A 148 -1.52 8.14 11.76
N ARG A 149 -1.25 9.42 11.56
CA ARG A 149 -2.26 10.42 11.22
C ARG A 149 -1.74 11.35 10.12
N HIS A 150 -2.54 11.47 9.06
CA HIS A 150 -2.41 12.52 8.07
C HIS A 150 -3.58 13.49 8.19
N VAL A 151 -3.30 14.78 8.33
CA VAL A 151 -4.29 15.86 8.24
C VAL A 151 -3.90 16.76 7.07
N VAL A 152 -4.86 17.10 6.21
CA VAL A 152 -4.60 17.97 5.06
C VAL A 152 -3.97 19.29 5.51
N GLY A 153 -2.80 19.59 4.95
CA GLY A 153 -2.06 20.83 5.22
C GLY A 153 -1.13 20.77 6.44
N LEU A 154 -1.06 19.63 7.13
CA LEU A 154 -0.13 19.38 8.23
C LEU A 154 0.84 18.25 7.88
N GLU A 155 1.96 18.22 8.60
CA GLU A 155 2.90 17.10 8.62
C GLU A 155 2.22 15.84 9.20
N ASP A 156 2.68 14.68 8.77
CA ASP A 156 2.22 13.39 9.31
C ASP A 156 2.68 13.24 10.76
N GLN A 157 1.81 12.65 11.58
CA GLN A 157 2.05 12.47 13.00
C GLN A 157 1.94 10.99 13.38
N THR A 158 2.79 10.57 14.31
CA THR A 158 2.75 9.24 14.90
C THR A 158 2.63 9.36 16.41
N GLU A 159 1.72 8.59 17.01
CA GLU A 159 1.44 8.63 18.44
C GLU A 159 1.20 7.23 19.00
N ALA A 160 1.78 6.94 20.16
CA ALA A 160 1.49 5.73 20.92
C ALA A 160 0.32 5.99 21.89
N VAL A 161 -0.77 5.23 21.78
CA VAL A 161 -2.02 5.49 22.51
C VAL A 161 -2.57 4.23 23.17
N ASN A 162 -3.22 4.41 24.33
CA ASN A 162 -3.89 3.31 25.05
C ASN A 162 -5.37 3.17 24.70
N GLU A 163 -5.95 4.20 24.09
CA GLU A 163 -7.35 4.26 23.70
C GLU A 163 -7.47 4.53 22.21
N LEU A 164 -8.48 3.93 21.59
CA LEU A 164 -8.77 4.16 20.19
C LEU A 164 -9.32 5.59 19.99
N PRO A 165 -9.05 6.23 18.84
CA PRO A 165 -9.63 7.55 18.54
C PRO A 165 -11.16 7.53 18.62
N PRO A 166 -11.79 8.65 19.05
CA PRO A 166 -13.23 8.78 19.05
C PRO A 166 -13.79 8.71 17.61
N LEU A 167 -15.03 8.24 17.47
CA LEU A 167 -15.70 8.11 16.16
C LEU A 167 -16.29 9.41 15.62
N ALA A 168 -16.40 10.46 16.43
CA ALA A 168 -17.09 11.69 16.05
C ALA A 168 -16.44 12.31 14.80
N GLY A 169 -17.18 12.33 13.69
CA GLY A 169 -16.70 12.85 12.40
C GLY A 169 -15.86 11.88 11.56
N PHE A 170 -15.73 10.62 11.99
CA PHE A 170 -14.97 9.59 11.28
C PHE A 170 -15.82 8.39 10.88
N GLU A 171 -15.60 7.91 9.66
CA GLU A 171 -15.90 6.54 9.29
C GLU A 171 -14.79 5.63 9.81
N ARG A 172 -15.12 4.66 10.67
CA ARG A 172 -14.16 3.63 11.10
C ARG A 172 -14.33 2.35 10.29
N VAL A 173 -13.23 1.89 9.71
CA VAL A 173 -13.18 0.70 8.85
C VAL A 173 -12.32 -0.37 9.52
N LYS A 174 -12.88 -1.57 9.70
CA LYS A 174 -12.11 -2.75 10.12
C LYS A 174 -11.30 -3.28 8.94
N LEU A 175 -10.01 -3.49 9.14
CA LEU A 175 -9.13 -4.03 8.12
C LEU A 175 -9.05 -5.56 8.22
N SER A 176 -8.91 -6.22 7.07
CA SER A 176 -8.46 -7.61 7.03
C SER A 176 -6.99 -7.67 7.41
N THR A 177 -6.61 -8.69 8.17
CA THR A 177 -5.22 -9.03 8.48
C THR A 177 -4.76 -10.30 7.76
N ALA A 178 -5.67 -11.03 7.13
CA ALA A 178 -5.36 -12.25 6.39
C ALA A 178 -4.83 -11.94 4.99
N VAL A 179 -3.67 -12.53 4.66
CA VAL A 179 -3.16 -12.60 3.29
C VAL A 179 -3.84 -13.78 2.60
N LYS A 180 -4.34 -13.57 1.37
CA LYS A 180 -4.95 -14.62 0.55
C LYS A 180 -3.94 -15.20 -0.43
#